data_AF-A0A200RAF2-F1
#
_entry.id   AF-A0A200RAF2-F1
#
_cell.length_a   1.000
_cell.length_b   1.000
_cell.length_c   1.000
_cell.angle_alpha   90.00
_cell.angle_beta   90.00
_cell.angle_gamma   90.00
#
_symmetry.space_group_name_H-M   'P 1'
#
loop_
_entity.id
_entity.type
_entity.pdbx_description
1 polymer ?
#
loop_
_entity_poly.entity_id
_entity_poly.type
_entity_poly.pdbx_seq_one_letter_code
_entity_poly.pdbx_strand_id
1 'polypeptide(L)'
;MMMMTMKATTLCNSSVFSNTFPCSSSSSSSSALCPNFSLSLRLRNLNLSTTTTAAPPQSSLVVIDETSTTNEGDLAAASASAEEESSSKSAARRLILLRHAESSWENRSVRDHDRPLSKAGRSDAVNVSSKLQQLGWVPELILSSDAARTQETLKIMQEQVQGFLEAEVHFISSFYSIAAMDGQTAEHLQQAICEYSRDEMLTVMCMGHNRGWEEAASMLSGTAIELKTCNAALLEATGKSWDEAFALAGLGGWKLHGIVKPN
;
A
#
# COMPACT_ATOMS: atom_id res chain seq x y z
N MET A 1 6.69 -21.81 -71.60
CA MET A 1 5.20 -21.78 -71.63
C MET A 1 4.74 -22.21 -70.24
N MET A 2 4.05 -21.41 -69.44
CA MET A 2 3.62 -20.00 -69.59
C MET A 2 3.49 -19.38 -68.19
N MET A 3 3.75 -18.08 -68.01
CA MET A 3 3.47 -17.40 -66.73
C MET A 3 1.97 -17.26 -66.51
N MET A 4 1.52 -17.30 -65.25
CA MET A 4 0.34 -16.53 -64.83
C MET A 4 0.45 -16.07 -63.38
N THR A 5 0.46 -14.75 -63.20
CA THR A 5 0.23 -14.06 -61.93
C THR A 5 -1.28 -13.87 -61.72
N MET A 6 -1.71 -13.68 -60.48
CA MET A 6 -3.02 -13.10 -60.19
C MET A 6 -2.91 -11.92 -59.22
N LYS A 7 -3.67 -10.87 -59.52
CA LYS A 7 -3.97 -9.74 -58.63
C LYS A 7 -5.48 -9.69 -58.42
N ALA A 8 -5.91 -9.41 -57.19
CA ALA A 8 -7.17 -8.75 -56.88
C ALA A 8 -6.84 -7.74 -55.75
N THR A 9 -6.89 -6.42 -55.93
CA THR A 9 -7.92 -5.51 -56.45
C THR A 9 -8.95 -5.14 -55.38
N THR A 10 -8.79 -3.93 -54.86
CA THR A 10 -9.65 -3.28 -53.87
C THR A 10 -11.02 -2.95 -54.43
N LEU A 11 -12.07 -3.20 -53.65
CA LEU A 11 -13.33 -2.44 -53.73
C LEU A 11 -13.74 -2.02 -52.33
N CYS A 12 -13.66 -0.71 -52.06
CA CYS A 12 -14.28 -0.08 -50.91
C CYS A 12 -15.51 0.68 -51.43
N ASN A 13 -16.68 0.51 -50.80
CA ASN A 13 -17.92 1.13 -51.23
C ASN A 13 -18.62 1.82 -50.04
N SER A 14 -19.35 2.89 -50.30
CA SER A 14 -19.71 3.89 -49.30
C SER A 14 -21.22 4.08 -49.08
N SER A 15 -21.62 4.02 -47.81
CA SER A 15 -22.82 4.64 -47.23
C SER A 15 -22.57 4.69 -45.71
N VAL A 16 -22.64 5.81 -44.99
CA VAL A 16 -23.61 6.92 -44.99
C VAL A 16 -25.00 6.45 -44.59
N PHE A 17 -25.25 6.44 -43.28
CA PHE A 17 -26.56 6.72 -42.71
C PHE A 17 -26.39 7.55 -41.43
N SER A 18 -27.04 8.71 -41.39
CA SER A 18 -27.13 9.58 -40.22
C SER A 18 -28.38 9.26 -39.41
N ASN A 19 -28.32 9.48 -38.10
CA ASN A 19 -29.53 9.72 -37.31
C ASN A 19 -29.23 10.59 -36.08
N THR A 20 -29.90 11.72 -36.00
CA THR A 20 -29.83 12.70 -34.90
C THR A 20 -31.16 12.74 -34.17
N PHE A 21 -31.17 12.59 -32.84
CA PHE A 21 -32.31 12.90 -31.98
C PHE A 21 -31.83 13.34 -30.57
N PRO A 22 -32.64 14.04 -29.76
CA PRO A 22 -32.32 15.44 -29.52
C PRO A 22 -31.95 15.77 -28.06
N CYS A 23 -31.39 16.97 -27.88
CA CYS A 23 -31.24 17.60 -26.58
C CYS A 23 -32.61 18.06 -26.04
N SER A 24 -32.82 17.91 -24.73
CA SER A 24 -33.99 18.45 -24.02
C SER A 24 -33.52 19.11 -22.73
N SER A 25 -33.61 20.44 -22.67
CA SER A 25 -33.27 21.23 -21.49
C SER A 25 -34.48 21.38 -20.56
N SER A 26 -34.25 21.20 -19.26
CA SER A 26 -35.18 21.65 -18.21
C SER A 26 -34.37 22.13 -17.00
N SER A 27 -34.73 23.32 -16.50
CA SER A 27 -34.02 24.02 -15.44
C SER A 27 -34.98 24.36 -14.29
N SER A 28 -34.86 23.66 -13.16
CA SER A 28 -35.65 23.93 -11.96
C SER A 28 -34.76 23.87 -10.71
N SER A 29 -34.61 25.03 -10.06
CA SER A 29 -33.86 25.22 -8.83
C SER A 29 -34.45 24.44 -7.65
N SER A 30 -33.61 23.95 -6.74
CA SER A 30 -33.92 23.88 -5.30
C SER A 30 -32.66 23.82 -4.45
N SER A 31 -32.66 24.55 -3.34
CA SER A 31 -31.53 24.73 -2.42
C SER A 31 -31.69 23.90 -1.16
N ALA A 32 -30.61 23.26 -0.68
CA ALA A 32 -30.53 22.71 0.68
C ALA A 32 -29.09 22.57 1.19
N LEU A 33 -28.69 23.52 2.05
CA LEU A 33 -27.96 23.30 3.31
C LEU A 33 -26.74 22.34 3.32
N CYS A 34 -25.54 22.90 3.15
CA CYS A 34 -24.30 22.31 3.69
C CYS A 34 -24.12 22.72 5.17
N PRO A 35 -23.99 21.78 6.13
CA PRO A 35 -23.61 22.11 7.50
C PRO A 35 -22.07 22.19 7.65
N ASN A 36 -21.56 23.36 8.02
CA ASN A 36 -20.14 23.52 8.38
C ASN A 36 -19.84 22.80 9.70
N PHE A 37 -18.90 21.85 9.70
CA PHE A 37 -18.33 21.28 10.92
C PHE A 37 -16.94 21.88 11.20
N SER A 38 -16.91 22.94 12.01
CA SER A 38 -15.68 23.51 12.55
C SER A 38 -15.34 22.82 13.87
N LEU A 39 -14.28 21.99 13.88
CA LEU A 39 -13.77 21.37 15.10
C LEU A 39 -12.69 22.27 15.72
N SER A 40 -13.08 23.02 16.75
CA SER A 40 -12.14 23.83 17.55
C SER A 40 -11.30 22.93 18.46
N LEU A 41 -9.98 22.88 18.23
CA LEU A 41 -9.04 22.22 19.15
C LEU A 41 -9.03 22.96 20.49
N ARG A 42 -9.58 22.32 21.54
CA ARG A 42 -9.35 22.70 22.93
C ARG A 42 -8.22 21.87 23.53
N LEU A 43 -6.99 22.36 23.35
CA LEU A 43 -5.87 21.98 24.21
C LEU A 43 -6.26 22.23 25.68
N ARG A 44 -6.03 21.23 26.54
CA ARG A 44 -6.07 21.40 28.00
C ARG A 44 -4.68 21.09 28.53
N ASN A 45 -4.04 22.09 29.14
CA ASN A 45 -2.76 21.91 29.81
C ASN A 45 -2.92 20.95 30.99
N LEU A 46 -1.97 20.02 31.13
CA LEU A 46 -1.75 19.29 32.38
C LEU A 46 -0.84 20.12 33.26
N ASN A 47 -1.37 20.62 34.38
CA ASN A 47 -0.55 21.28 35.41
C ASN A 47 0.21 20.22 36.21
N LEU A 48 1.55 20.27 36.16
CA LEU A 48 2.42 19.53 37.07
C LEU A 48 2.67 20.40 38.31
N SER A 49 2.33 19.89 39.49
CA SER A 49 2.58 20.57 40.78
C SER A 49 3.70 19.88 41.56
N THR A 50 4.48 20.67 42.30
CA THR A 50 5.76 20.28 42.91
C THR A 50 5.69 20.19 44.44
N THR A 51 6.57 19.35 45.03
CA THR A 51 7.27 19.54 46.33
C THR A 51 8.42 18.50 46.38
N THR A 52 9.70 18.85 46.60
CA THR A 52 10.36 19.35 47.85
C THR A 52 10.49 18.20 48.88
N THR A 53 11.66 17.77 49.40
CA THR A 53 13.06 18.31 49.55
C THR A 53 14.07 17.13 49.38
N ALA A 54 15.41 17.11 49.60
CA ALA A 54 16.42 17.97 50.26
C ALA A 54 17.86 17.76 49.70
N ALA A 55 18.90 18.28 50.37
CA ALA A 55 20.35 18.17 50.09
C ALA A 55 21.16 18.34 51.42
N PRO A 56 22.51 18.54 51.46
CA PRO A 56 23.65 18.12 50.62
C PRO A 56 24.65 17.23 51.45
N PRO A 57 25.94 16.99 51.08
CA PRO A 57 27.02 17.94 51.46
C PRO A 57 28.34 17.96 50.62
N GLN A 58 28.96 19.16 50.46
CA GLN A 58 30.43 19.43 50.34
C GLN A 58 31.20 18.83 49.12
N SER A 59 32.44 19.23 48.74
CA SER A 59 33.12 20.55 48.73
C SER A 59 34.53 20.43 48.08
N SER A 60 34.89 21.31 47.14
CA SER A 60 36.29 21.63 46.79
C SER A 60 36.41 22.89 45.92
N LEU A 61 37.39 23.75 46.23
CA LEU A 61 37.82 24.88 45.39
C LEU A 61 38.78 24.40 44.28
N VAL A 62 38.89 25.18 43.19
CA VAL A 62 40.13 25.86 42.75
C VAL A 62 39.71 27.04 41.82
N VAL A 63 40.57 28.06 41.71
CA VAL A 63 40.33 29.35 41.01
C VAL A 63 41.52 29.63 40.05
N ILE A 64 41.39 30.68 39.22
CA ILE A 64 42.31 31.27 38.22
C ILE A 64 42.57 30.44 36.93
N ASP A 65 42.73 31.03 35.73
CA ASP A 65 42.70 32.47 35.35
C ASP A 65 42.14 32.72 33.94
N GLU A 66 41.92 34.00 33.58
CA GLU A 66 41.69 34.44 32.18
C GLU A 66 43.01 34.69 31.43
N THR A 67 43.02 34.53 30.10
CA THR A 67 43.64 35.50 29.17
C THR A 67 43.31 35.20 27.71
N SER A 68 43.36 36.24 26.87
CA SER A 68 43.17 36.17 25.42
C SER A 68 44.45 36.53 24.69
N THR A 69 44.69 35.94 23.51
CA THR A 69 45.22 36.66 22.34
C THR A 69 45.13 35.84 21.05
N THR A 70 44.95 36.61 19.97
CA THR A 70 45.03 36.31 18.55
C THR A 70 46.11 35.32 18.08
N ASN A 71 45.78 34.54 17.05
CA ASN A 71 46.55 34.60 15.80
C ASN A 71 45.67 34.21 14.59
N GLU A 72 45.98 34.74 13.41
CA GLU A 72 45.29 34.42 12.16
C GLU A 72 46.02 33.34 11.35
N GLY A 73 45.26 32.64 10.49
CA GLY A 73 45.72 32.17 9.18
C GLY A 73 46.67 30.98 9.13
N ASP A 74 46.13 29.82 8.74
CA ASP A 74 46.61 29.21 7.49
C ASP A 74 45.53 28.32 6.82
N LEU A 75 45.67 28.07 5.51
CA LEU A 75 44.75 27.24 4.74
C LEU A 75 45.20 25.77 4.70
N ALA A 76 44.40 24.86 5.27
CA ALA A 76 44.47 23.43 4.96
C ALA A 76 43.07 22.80 4.97
N ALA A 77 42.65 22.23 3.85
CA ALA A 77 41.35 21.55 3.73
C ALA A 77 41.40 20.16 4.42
N ALA A 78 41.05 20.11 5.71
CA ALA A 78 40.86 18.86 6.43
C ALA A 78 39.44 18.31 6.17
N SER A 79 39.41 17.17 5.49
CA SER A 79 38.23 16.38 5.09
C SER A 79 37.04 16.39 6.06
N ALA A 80 36.03 17.22 5.76
CA ALA A 80 34.66 17.05 6.27
C ALA A 80 33.96 15.92 5.49
N SER A 81 34.46 14.69 5.65
CA SER A 81 33.94 13.48 5.02
C SER A 81 33.77 12.37 6.05
N ALA A 82 32.95 12.66 7.07
CA ALA A 82 32.50 11.69 8.05
C ALA A 82 31.03 11.33 7.75
N GLU A 83 30.83 10.10 7.27
CA GLU A 83 29.67 9.25 7.59
C GLU A 83 28.26 9.75 7.21
N GLU A 84 27.97 9.84 5.90
CA GLU A 84 26.62 9.49 5.37
C GLU A 84 26.66 8.51 4.17
N GLU A 85 27.71 7.69 4.03
CA GLU A 85 27.57 6.43 3.28
C GLU A 85 26.77 5.41 4.10
N SER A 86 25.44 5.57 4.08
CA SER A 86 24.50 4.55 4.54
C SER A 86 24.58 3.34 3.60
N SER A 87 25.56 2.47 3.88
CA SER A 87 25.72 1.18 3.21
C SER A 87 24.55 0.28 3.60
N SER A 88 23.44 0.42 2.87
CA SER A 88 22.20 -0.30 3.13
C SER A 88 22.48 -1.80 3.12
N LYS A 89 22.26 -2.44 4.28
CA LYS A 89 22.37 -3.89 4.41
C LYS A 89 21.12 -4.51 3.83
N SER A 90 21.32 -5.60 3.09
CA SER A 90 20.21 -6.36 2.53
C SER A 90 19.36 -6.94 3.68
N ALA A 91 18.04 -6.81 3.56
CA ALA A 91 17.06 -7.12 4.59
C ALA A 91 15.90 -7.93 4.00
N ALA A 92 15.24 -8.71 4.85
CA ALA A 92 14.06 -9.49 4.47
C ALA A 92 12.86 -8.55 4.26
N ARG A 93 12.28 -8.59 3.06
CA ARG A 93 11.10 -7.85 2.64
C ARG A 93 9.92 -8.78 2.48
N ARG A 94 8.79 -8.38 3.06
CA ARG A 94 7.62 -9.22 3.35
C ARG A 94 6.40 -8.69 2.61
N LEU A 95 5.93 -9.44 1.62
CA LEU A 95 4.77 -9.09 0.80
C LEU A 95 3.56 -9.94 1.20
N ILE A 96 2.47 -9.27 1.58
CA ILE A 96 1.19 -9.88 1.93
C ILE A 96 0.22 -9.67 0.74
N LEU A 97 -0.14 -10.74 0.04
CA LEU A 97 -1.14 -10.69 -1.03
C LEU A 97 -2.49 -11.17 -0.49
N LEU A 98 -3.34 -10.23 -0.08
CA LEU A 98 -4.65 -10.48 0.53
C LEU A 98 -5.78 -10.30 -0.50
N ARG A 99 -6.54 -11.37 -0.74
CA ARG A 99 -7.84 -11.25 -1.42
C ARG A 99 -8.87 -10.67 -0.45
N HIS A 100 -9.68 -9.71 -0.91
CA HIS A 100 -10.78 -9.12 -0.12
C HIS A 100 -11.67 -10.16 0.59
N ALA A 101 -12.30 -9.77 1.69
CA ALA A 101 -13.23 -10.63 2.43
C ALA A 101 -14.55 -10.87 1.67
N GLU A 102 -15.39 -11.82 2.12
CA GLU A 102 -16.62 -12.18 1.39
C GLU A 102 -17.57 -10.98 1.23
N SER A 103 -18.11 -10.78 0.03
CA SER A 103 -18.98 -9.66 -0.34
C SER A 103 -20.43 -10.09 -0.58
N SER A 104 -21.39 -9.28 -0.14
CA SER A 104 -22.81 -9.60 -0.25
C SER A 104 -23.31 -9.59 -1.71
N TRP A 105 -24.34 -10.40 -1.98
CA TRP A 105 -25.09 -10.44 -3.24
C TRP A 105 -26.59 -10.17 -3.05
N GLU A 106 -26.99 -9.74 -1.85
CA GLU A 106 -28.40 -9.58 -1.46
C GLU A 106 -29.11 -8.50 -2.28
N ASN A 107 -28.44 -7.38 -2.57
CA ASN A 107 -28.95 -6.32 -3.43
C ASN A 107 -28.30 -6.35 -4.82
N ARG A 108 -28.99 -6.94 -5.80
CA ARG A 108 -28.54 -7.06 -7.19
C ARG A 108 -28.55 -5.75 -8.00
N SER A 109 -29.08 -4.66 -7.44
CA SER A 109 -29.11 -3.34 -8.10
C SER A 109 -27.85 -2.49 -7.82
N VAL A 110 -26.92 -3.01 -7.01
CA VAL A 110 -25.64 -2.36 -6.66
C VAL A 110 -24.59 -2.72 -7.73
N ARG A 111 -23.80 -1.74 -8.21
CA ARG A 111 -22.69 -1.99 -9.15
C ARG A 111 -21.62 -2.84 -8.45
N ASP A 112 -20.90 -3.72 -9.16
CA ASP A 112 -19.98 -4.65 -8.49
C ASP A 112 -18.93 -3.96 -7.59
N HIS A 113 -18.37 -2.84 -8.07
CA HIS A 113 -17.43 -2.00 -7.33
C HIS A 113 -17.98 -1.49 -6.00
N ASP A 114 -19.28 -1.15 -5.94
CA ASP A 114 -19.97 -0.65 -4.74
C ASP A 114 -20.43 -1.76 -3.78
N ARG A 115 -20.21 -3.05 -4.09
CA ARG A 115 -20.77 -4.15 -3.29
C ARG A 115 -20.10 -4.24 -1.90
N PRO A 116 -20.88 -4.22 -0.80
CA PRO A 116 -20.36 -4.28 0.57
C PRO A 116 -19.98 -5.72 0.98
N LEU A 117 -19.34 -5.86 2.15
CA LEU A 117 -19.04 -7.16 2.75
C LEU A 117 -20.29 -7.89 3.26
N SER A 118 -20.26 -9.22 3.20
CA SER A 118 -21.21 -10.08 3.90
C SER A 118 -20.95 -10.08 5.41
N LYS A 119 -21.91 -10.56 6.21
CA LYS A 119 -21.70 -10.73 7.65
C LYS A 119 -20.55 -11.71 7.97
N ALA A 120 -20.32 -12.72 7.13
CA ALA A 120 -19.21 -13.65 7.28
C ALA A 120 -17.87 -12.95 6.95
N GLY A 121 -17.78 -12.28 5.79
CA GLY A 121 -16.58 -11.54 5.39
C GLY A 121 -16.12 -10.49 6.40
N ARG A 122 -17.07 -9.83 7.09
CA ARG A 122 -16.76 -8.92 8.20
C ARG A 122 -16.10 -9.63 9.40
N SER A 123 -16.52 -10.85 9.73
CA SER A 123 -15.87 -11.69 10.75
C SER A 123 -14.51 -12.22 10.28
N ASP A 124 -14.40 -12.57 9.00
CA ASP A 124 -13.17 -13.05 8.39
C ASP A 124 -12.04 -12.01 8.47
N ALA A 125 -12.34 -10.74 8.18
CA ALA A 125 -11.39 -9.64 8.27
C ALA A 125 -10.84 -9.44 9.71
N VAL A 126 -11.68 -9.60 10.74
CA VAL A 126 -11.28 -9.58 12.16
C VAL A 126 -10.35 -10.75 12.48
N ASN A 127 -10.67 -11.96 12.00
CA ASN A 127 -9.87 -13.15 12.24
C ASN A 127 -8.50 -13.08 11.54
N VAL A 128 -8.46 -12.59 10.29
CA VAL A 128 -7.24 -12.53 9.47
C VAL A 128 -6.28 -11.43 9.95
N SER A 129 -6.77 -10.23 10.27
CA SER A 129 -5.93 -9.18 10.88
C SER A 129 -5.31 -9.64 12.20
N SER A 130 -6.10 -10.26 13.08
CA SER A 130 -5.61 -10.82 14.35
C SER A 130 -4.54 -11.90 14.13
N LYS A 131 -4.74 -12.80 13.15
CA LYS A 131 -3.74 -13.82 12.79
C LYS A 131 -2.47 -13.22 12.19
N LEU A 132 -2.57 -12.21 11.34
CA LEU A 132 -1.42 -11.49 10.79
C LEU A 132 -0.61 -10.79 11.89
N GLN A 133 -1.26 -10.15 12.85
CA GLN A 133 -0.61 -9.56 14.02
C GLN A 133 0.12 -10.62 14.87
N GLN A 134 -0.52 -11.75 15.16
CA GLN A 134 0.08 -12.85 15.94
C GLN A 134 1.31 -13.47 15.26
N LEU A 135 1.36 -13.48 13.93
CA LEU A 135 2.52 -13.92 13.15
C LEU A 135 3.59 -12.83 12.98
N GLY A 136 3.33 -11.59 13.43
CA GLY A 136 4.22 -10.44 13.23
C GLY A 136 4.21 -9.87 11.80
N TRP A 137 3.24 -10.25 10.97
CA TRP A 137 3.04 -9.75 9.60
C TRP A 137 2.08 -8.55 9.59
N VAL A 138 2.43 -7.51 10.36
CA VAL A 138 1.79 -6.20 10.31
C VAL A 138 2.45 -5.39 9.19
N PRO A 139 1.68 -4.87 8.21
CA PRO A 139 2.23 -4.04 7.14
C PRO A 139 2.58 -2.63 7.62
N GLU A 140 3.57 -2.03 6.98
CA GLU A 140 3.95 -0.61 7.11
C GLU A 140 3.36 0.23 5.97
N LEU A 141 3.07 -0.40 4.82
CA LEU A 141 2.39 0.16 3.66
C LEU A 141 1.28 -0.79 3.18
N ILE A 142 0.12 -0.23 2.84
CA ILE A 142 -1.06 -0.94 2.35
C ILE A 142 -1.51 -0.32 1.03
N LEU A 143 -1.38 -1.09 -0.05
CA LEU A 143 -1.88 -0.75 -1.38
C LEU A 143 -3.17 -1.51 -1.64
N SER A 144 -4.30 -0.82 -1.75
CA SER A 144 -5.63 -1.46 -1.82
C SER A 144 -6.38 -1.06 -3.08
N SER A 145 -7.15 -1.98 -3.67
CA SER A 145 -8.23 -1.58 -4.59
C SER A 145 -9.23 -0.66 -3.88
N ASP A 146 -9.76 0.28 -4.64
CA ASP A 146 -10.76 1.28 -4.24
C ASP A 146 -12.21 0.76 -4.15
N ALA A 147 -12.47 -0.52 -4.46
CA ALA A 147 -13.80 -1.10 -4.35
C ALA A 147 -14.33 -1.11 -2.90
N ALA A 148 -15.65 -0.98 -2.72
CA ALA A 148 -16.28 -0.90 -1.40
C ALA A 148 -15.92 -2.10 -0.49
N ARG A 149 -15.90 -3.32 -1.04
CA ARG A 149 -15.47 -4.54 -0.33
C ARG A 149 -14.02 -4.53 0.15
N THR A 150 -13.08 -3.92 -0.58
CA THR A 150 -11.68 -3.81 -0.14
C THR A 150 -11.52 -2.71 0.90
N GLN A 151 -12.18 -1.55 0.70
CA GLN A 151 -12.24 -0.49 1.72
C GLN A 151 -12.85 -0.99 3.04
N GLU A 152 -13.97 -1.71 2.99
CA GLU A 152 -14.60 -2.32 4.18
C GLU A 152 -13.75 -3.41 4.82
N THR A 153 -13.03 -4.22 4.02
CA THR A 153 -12.08 -5.23 4.56
C THR A 153 -10.98 -4.52 5.34
N LEU A 154 -10.31 -3.54 4.71
CA LEU A 154 -9.22 -2.80 5.35
C LEU A 154 -9.69 -2.09 6.61
N LYS A 155 -10.79 -1.35 6.56
CA LYS A 155 -11.33 -0.62 7.71
C LYS A 155 -11.52 -1.54 8.93
N ILE A 156 -12.07 -2.73 8.74
CA ILE A 156 -12.28 -3.69 9.84
C ILE A 156 -10.95 -4.23 10.38
N MET A 157 -9.94 -4.42 9.53
CA MET A 157 -8.59 -4.79 9.97
C MET A 157 -7.92 -3.67 10.80
N GLN A 158 -8.16 -2.40 10.45
CA GLN A 158 -7.69 -1.22 11.20
C GLN A 158 -8.43 -1.03 12.53
N GLU A 159 -9.75 -1.28 12.55
CA GLU A 159 -10.56 -1.27 13.78
C GLU A 159 -10.17 -2.40 14.76
N GLN A 160 -9.64 -3.52 14.25
CA GLN A 160 -9.22 -4.68 15.05
C GLN A 160 -7.74 -4.64 15.48
N VAL A 161 -6.83 -4.11 14.65
CA VAL A 161 -5.38 -4.12 14.91
C VAL A 161 -4.76 -2.75 14.67
N GLN A 162 -4.30 -2.13 15.76
CA GLN A 162 -3.65 -0.81 15.78
C GLN A 162 -2.55 -0.63 14.71
N GLY A 163 -1.71 -1.64 14.49
CA GLY A 163 -0.64 -1.56 13.48
C GLY A 163 -1.13 -1.43 12.02
N PHE A 164 -2.35 -1.87 11.70
CA PHE A 164 -2.95 -1.61 10.38
C PHE A 164 -3.50 -0.17 10.28
N LEU A 165 -3.86 0.45 11.41
CA LEU A 165 -4.27 1.86 11.48
C LEU A 165 -3.07 2.82 11.37
N GLU A 166 -1.88 2.37 11.78
CA GLU A 166 -0.61 3.10 11.71
C GLU A 166 0.10 2.98 10.36
N ALA A 167 -0.27 2.01 9.53
CA ALA A 167 0.29 1.79 8.20
C ALA A 167 -0.09 2.91 7.21
N GLU A 168 0.81 3.22 6.28
CA GLU A 168 0.53 4.13 5.16
C GLU A 168 -0.46 3.47 4.18
N VAL A 169 -1.52 4.17 3.74
CA VAL A 169 -2.59 3.57 2.91
C VAL A 169 -2.79 4.34 1.61
N HIS A 170 -2.72 3.63 0.49
CA HIS A 170 -3.04 4.17 -0.84
C HIS A 170 -4.11 3.33 -1.55
N PHE A 171 -5.10 3.99 -2.14
CA PHE A 171 -6.18 3.35 -2.90
C PHE A 171 -5.91 3.43 -4.41
N ILE A 172 -5.59 2.29 -5.01
CA ILE A 172 -5.17 2.15 -6.40
C ILE A 172 -6.33 1.57 -7.20
N SER A 173 -6.99 2.39 -8.02
CA SER A 173 -8.17 1.98 -8.80
C SER A 173 -7.86 0.90 -9.85
N SER A 174 -6.64 0.91 -10.41
CA SER A 174 -6.19 -0.13 -11.35
C SER A 174 -6.08 -1.53 -10.71
N PHE A 175 -6.00 -1.65 -9.38
CA PHE A 175 -6.06 -2.95 -8.70
C PHE A 175 -7.43 -3.63 -8.84
N TYR A 176 -8.51 -2.89 -9.18
CA TYR A 176 -9.80 -3.47 -9.53
C TYR A 176 -9.79 -4.07 -10.94
N SER A 177 -9.25 -3.35 -11.93
CA SER A 177 -9.28 -3.77 -13.35
C SER A 177 -8.20 -4.80 -13.70
N ILE A 178 -6.98 -4.65 -13.19
CA ILE A 178 -5.85 -5.56 -13.50
C ILE A 178 -6.11 -6.99 -13.02
N ALA A 179 -6.92 -7.15 -11.97
CA ALA A 179 -7.29 -8.44 -11.40
C ALA A 179 -8.15 -9.31 -12.34
N ALA A 180 -8.64 -8.75 -13.44
CA ALA A 180 -9.34 -9.42 -14.54
C ALA A 180 -8.50 -9.48 -15.84
N MET A 181 -7.20 -9.20 -15.77
CA MET A 181 -6.26 -9.20 -16.89
C MET A 181 -5.17 -10.26 -16.64
N ASP A 182 -5.43 -11.47 -17.16
CA ASP A 182 -4.62 -12.68 -16.98
C ASP A 182 -3.10 -12.40 -17.12
N GLY A 183 -2.32 -12.84 -16.13
CA GLY A 183 -0.85 -12.77 -16.13
C GLY A 183 -0.22 -11.37 -15.91
N GLN A 184 -0.98 -10.27 -15.95
CA GLN A 184 -0.43 -8.91 -15.83
C GLN A 184 -0.37 -8.38 -14.39
N THR A 185 -1.10 -9.00 -13.46
CA THR A 185 -1.19 -8.50 -12.07
C THR A 185 0.15 -8.55 -11.32
N ALA A 186 1.04 -9.51 -11.60
CA ALA A 186 2.34 -9.60 -10.92
C ALA A 186 3.25 -8.39 -11.22
N GLU A 187 3.35 -8.00 -12.49
CA GLU A 187 4.14 -6.83 -12.93
C GLU A 187 3.54 -5.52 -12.41
N HIS A 188 2.21 -5.38 -12.50
CA HIS A 188 1.51 -4.19 -12.00
C HIS A 188 1.65 -4.03 -10.47
N LEU A 189 1.66 -5.13 -9.72
CA LEU A 189 1.95 -5.11 -8.29
C LEU A 189 3.40 -4.70 -8.01
N GLN A 190 4.38 -5.23 -8.75
CA GLN A 190 5.78 -4.78 -8.62
C GLN A 190 5.91 -3.28 -8.86
N GLN A 191 5.35 -2.77 -9.97
CA GLN A 191 5.38 -1.35 -10.32
C GLN A 191 4.79 -0.48 -9.18
N ALA A 192 3.60 -0.83 -8.68
CA ALA A 192 2.95 -0.11 -7.60
C ALA A 192 3.71 -0.22 -6.26
N ILE A 193 4.37 -1.35 -5.97
CA ILE A 193 5.17 -1.49 -4.74
C ILE A 193 6.42 -0.60 -4.84
N CYS A 194 7.14 -0.59 -5.95
CA CYS A 194 8.32 0.26 -6.13
C CYS A 194 7.97 1.77 -6.22
N GLU A 195 6.78 2.13 -6.72
CA GLU A 195 6.31 3.53 -6.77
C GLU A 195 5.98 4.11 -5.38
N TYR A 196 5.36 3.31 -4.49
CA TYR A 196 4.82 3.79 -3.22
C TYR A 196 5.63 3.40 -1.97
N SER A 197 6.58 2.45 -2.07
CA SER A 197 7.39 2.03 -0.93
C SER A 197 8.66 2.86 -0.75
N ARG A 198 9.18 2.82 0.48
CA ARG A 198 10.48 3.38 0.87
C ARG A 198 11.37 2.25 1.39
N ASP A 199 12.69 2.41 1.34
CA ASP A 199 13.60 1.32 1.68
C ASP A 199 13.52 0.90 3.16
N GLU A 200 13.15 1.81 4.06
CA GLU A 200 12.88 1.47 5.47
C GLU A 200 11.62 0.60 5.68
N MET A 201 10.67 0.57 4.72
CA MET A 201 9.47 -0.26 4.83
C MET A 201 9.80 -1.72 4.53
N LEU A 202 9.72 -2.59 5.53
CA LEU A 202 10.04 -4.02 5.36
C LEU A 202 8.81 -4.89 5.06
N THR A 203 7.61 -4.38 5.27
CA THR A 203 6.36 -5.15 5.17
C THR A 203 5.29 -4.40 4.38
N VAL A 204 4.90 -4.93 3.22
CA VAL A 204 3.88 -4.33 2.35
C VAL A 204 2.70 -5.28 2.21
N MET A 205 1.48 -4.77 2.30
CA MET A 205 0.26 -5.51 1.95
C MET A 205 -0.36 -4.96 0.67
N CYS A 206 -0.65 -5.82 -0.28
CA CYS A 206 -1.48 -5.49 -1.43
C CYS A 206 -2.83 -6.20 -1.30
N MET A 207 -3.93 -5.44 -1.34
CA MET A 207 -5.30 -5.96 -1.21
C MET A 207 -6.11 -5.79 -2.49
N GLY A 208 -6.67 -6.89 -3.00
CA GLY A 208 -7.37 -6.90 -4.27
C GLY A 208 -8.26 -8.13 -4.49
N HIS A 209 -8.34 -8.57 -5.75
CA HIS A 209 -9.36 -9.50 -6.24
C HIS A 209 -8.73 -10.68 -6.99
N ASN A 210 -9.45 -11.80 -7.05
CA ASN A 210 -9.14 -12.88 -8.01
C ASN A 210 -9.70 -12.51 -9.39
N ARG A 211 -9.08 -12.94 -10.50
CA ARG A 211 -7.99 -13.93 -10.56
C ARG A 211 -6.60 -13.38 -10.22
N GLY A 212 -6.34 -12.11 -10.51
CA GLY A 212 -5.00 -11.52 -10.46
C GLY A 212 -4.19 -11.75 -9.18
N TRP A 213 -4.79 -11.71 -7.99
CA TRP A 213 -4.06 -11.94 -6.74
C TRP A 213 -3.54 -13.38 -6.58
N GLU A 214 -4.33 -14.35 -7.06
CA GLU A 214 -3.99 -15.78 -7.02
C GLU A 214 -2.91 -16.13 -8.05
N GLU A 215 -3.01 -15.52 -9.24
CA GLU A 215 -2.00 -15.60 -10.29
C GLU A 215 -0.68 -14.94 -9.85
N ALA A 216 -0.72 -13.72 -9.32
CA ALA A 216 0.48 -13.01 -8.87
C ALA A 216 1.19 -13.73 -7.71
N ALA A 217 0.43 -14.24 -6.72
CA ALA A 217 1.01 -15.05 -5.66
C ALA A 217 1.68 -16.32 -6.22
N SER A 218 1.06 -16.98 -7.20
CA SER A 218 1.60 -18.19 -7.83
C SER A 218 2.84 -17.89 -8.68
N MET A 219 2.85 -16.78 -9.43
CA MET A 219 3.97 -16.35 -10.28
C MET A 219 5.18 -15.94 -9.44
N LEU A 220 4.98 -15.17 -8.37
CA LEU A 220 6.08 -14.73 -7.50
C LEU A 220 6.71 -15.90 -6.72
N SER A 221 5.90 -16.84 -6.22
CA SER A 221 6.37 -17.98 -5.43
C SER A 221 6.69 -19.27 -6.21
N GLY A 222 6.47 -19.29 -7.53
CA GLY A 222 6.70 -20.45 -8.39
C GLY A 222 5.83 -21.67 -8.04
N THR A 223 4.79 -21.49 -7.23
CA THR A 223 3.99 -22.54 -6.62
C THR A 223 2.51 -22.25 -6.85
N ALA A 224 1.71 -23.25 -7.25
CA ALA A 224 0.27 -23.05 -7.44
C ALA A 224 -0.43 -22.72 -6.10
N ILE A 225 -1.04 -21.54 -6.01
CA ILE A 225 -1.74 -21.02 -4.82
C ILE A 225 -3.25 -20.92 -5.11
N GLU A 226 -4.08 -21.10 -4.07
CA GLU A 226 -5.52 -20.80 -4.10
C GLU A 226 -5.86 -19.74 -3.04
N LEU A 227 -6.44 -18.61 -3.48
CA LEU A 227 -6.88 -17.51 -2.61
C LEU A 227 -8.41 -17.44 -2.59
N LYS A 228 -9.02 -18.08 -1.58
CA LYS A 228 -10.41 -17.86 -1.18
C LYS A 228 -10.56 -16.46 -0.57
N THR A 229 -11.78 -15.99 -0.40
CA THR A 229 -12.06 -14.68 0.22
C THR A 229 -11.39 -14.56 1.58
N CYS A 230 -10.72 -13.44 1.84
CA CYS A 230 -9.86 -13.22 3.01
C CYS A 230 -8.62 -14.15 3.16
N ASN A 231 -8.24 -14.95 2.16
CA ASN A 231 -6.92 -15.60 2.18
C ASN A 231 -5.82 -14.55 1.92
N ALA A 232 -4.75 -14.60 2.73
CA ALA A 232 -3.52 -13.85 2.49
C ALA A 232 -2.34 -14.79 2.24
N ALA A 233 -1.69 -14.71 1.07
CA ALA A 233 -0.39 -15.35 0.85
C ALA A 233 0.73 -14.50 1.48
N LEU A 234 1.65 -15.15 2.19
CA LEU A 234 2.79 -14.53 2.86
C LEU A 234 4.07 -14.85 2.10
N LEU A 235 4.65 -13.84 1.43
CA LEU A 235 5.82 -13.96 0.58
C LEU A 235 7.02 -13.18 1.16
N GLU A 236 8.22 -13.70 1.00
CA GLU A 236 9.46 -13.06 1.46
C GLU A 236 10.55 -13.08 0.39
N ALA A 237 11.25 -11.97 0.22
CA ALA A 237 12.46 -11.82 -0.59
C ALA A 237 13.53 -11.05 0.18
N THR A 238 14.75 -10.97 -0.35
CA THR A 238 15.88 -10.30 0.28
C THR A 238 16.51 -9.31 -0.69
N GLY A 239 16.64 -8.05 -0.25
CA GLY A 239 17.22 -6.95 -1.03
C GLY A 239 17.54 -5.76 -0.11
N LYS A 240 18.20 -4.73 -0.60
CA LYS A 240 18.41 -3.45 0.09
C LYS A 240 17.26 -2.49 -0.12
N SER A 241 16.66 -2.55 -1.30
CA SER A 241 15.43 -1.87 -1.72
C SER A 241 14.35 -2.86 -2.15
N TRP A 242 13.14 -2.36 -2.44
CA TRP A 242 12.09 -3.18 -3.06
C TRP A 242 12.42 -3.57 -4.50
N ASP A 243 12.98 -2.64 -5.30
CA ASP A 243 13.49 -2.95 -6.65
C ASP A 243 14.55 -4.04 -6.65
N GLU A 244 15.53 -3.99 -5.74
CA GLU A 244 16.55 -5.04 -5.65
C GLU A 244 15.95 -6.37 -5.19
N ALA A 245 14.98 -6.37 -4.26
CA ALA A 245 14.29 -7.58 -3.84
C ALA A 245 13.49 -8.23 -5.00
N PHE A 246 12.78 -7.44 -5.82
CA PHE A 246 12.12 -7.92 -7.03
C PHE A 246 13.11 -8.39 -8.10
N ALA A 247 14.22 -7.67 -8.31
CA ALA A 247 15.23 -8.03 -9.31
C ALA A 247 16.03 -9.30 -8.95
N LEU A 248 16.31 -9.52 -7.67
CA LEU A 248 17.04 -10.70 -7.18
C LEU A 248 16.15 -11.95 -7.05
N ALA A 249 14.89 -11.80 -6.62
CA ALA A 249 13.96 -12.92 -6.51
C ALA A 249 13.29 -13.27 -7.84
N GLY A 250 12.95 -12.27 -8.66
CA GLY A 250 12.21 -12.44 -9.91
C GLY A 250 10.86 -13.15 -9.73
N LEU A 251 10.40 -13.80 -10.78
CA LEU A 251 9.29 -14.76 -10.71
C LEU A 251 9.83 -16.13 -10.27
N GLY A 252 9.20 -16.75 -9.28
CA GLY A 252 9.59 -18.04 -8.72
C GLY A 252 10.52 -17.99 -7.51
N GLY A 253 11.21 -16.88 -7.25
CA GLY A 253 12.17 -16.76 -6.14
C GLY A 253 11.60 -16.23 -4.82
N TRP A 254 10.33 -15.79 -4.76
CA TRP A 254 9.74 -15.33 -3.50
C TRP A 254 9.40 -16.53 -2.60
N LYS A 255 9.98 -16.57 -1.41
CA LYS A 255 9.75 -17.62 -0.42
C LYS A 255 8.33 -17.51 0.14
N LEU A 256 7.48 -18.48 -0.18
CA LEU A 256 6.16 -18.64 0.43
C LEU A 256 6.31 -19.15 1.88
N HIS A 257 5.94 -18.33 2.85
CA HIS A 257 5.83 -18.74 4.27
C HIS A 257 4.52 -19.48 4.56
N GLY A 258 3.46 -19.19 3.81
CA GLY A 258 2.17 -19.87 3.93
C GLY A 258 1.00 -19.03 3.43
N ILE A 259 -0.22 -19.53 3.70
CA ILE A 259 -1.47 -18.83 3.41
C ILE A 259 -2.26 -18.70 4.71
N VAL A 260 -2.44 -17.46 5.20
CA VAL A 260 -3.34 -17.15 6.31
C VAL A 260 -4.78 -17.23 5.81
N LYS A 261 -5.65 -17.85 6.61
CA LYS A 261 -7.07 -18.08 6.32
C LYS A 261 -7.92 -17.63 7.51
N PRO A 262 -9.15 -17.15 7.32
CA PRO A 262 -9.99 -16.67 8.41
C PRO A 262 -10.29 -17.75 9.45
N ASN A 263 -10.52 -19.00 9.02
CA ASN A 263 -10.47 -20.21 9.86
C ASN A 263 -9.71 -21.30 9.11
#